data_AF-K1KTN9-F1
#
_entry.id   AF-K1KTN9-F1
#
_cell.length_a   1.000
_cell.length_b   1.000
_cell.length_c   1.000
_cell.angle_alpha   90.00
_cell.angle_beta   90.00
_cell.angle_gamma   90.00
#
_symmetry.space_group_name_H-M   'P 1'
#
loop_
_entity.id
_entity.type
_entity.pdbx_description
1 polymer ?
#
loop_
_entity_poly.entity_id
_entity_poly.type
_entity_poly.pdbx_seq_one_letter_code
_entity_poly.pdbx_strand_id
1 'polypeptide(L)'
;MRYMSNREYEKAQPVLEKALTLAENDKQKADVQIDLAKIHSQLGRKSAARSAAQEAARLDSEKTAEAYSLIGYLYMGAFNDCKGGESRAKDYSVFIAAYNAFQRAGNSDGMRDARARFPSKEELFTEGKMAGESISTGCWVGETVTLATRD
;
A
#
# COMPACT_ATOMS: atom_id res chain seq x y z
N MET A 1 14.72 -15.57 8.29
CA MET A 1 13.91 -16.47 9.15
C MET A 1 13.46 -17.68 8.35
N ARG A 2 13.76 -18.93 8.77
CA ARG A 2 13.56 -20.16 7.95
C ARG A 2 12.12 -20.36 7.47
N TYR A 3 11.12 -20.08 8.31
CA TYR A 3 9.72 -20.20 7.91
C TYR A 3 9.33 -19.26 6.77
N MET A 4 9.76 -17.99 6.80
CA MET A 4 9.49 -17.04 5.70
C MET A 4 10.18 -17.47 4.40
N SER A 5 11.43 -17.97 4.47
CA SER A 5 12.16 -18.50 3.32
C SER A 5 11.47 -19.72 2.71
N ASN A 6 10.87 -20.58 3.55
CA ASN A 6 10.09 -21.74 3.14
C ASN A 6 8.63 -21.42 2.76
N ARG A 7 8.23 -20.14 2.81
CA ARG A 7 6.83 -19.69 2.60
C ARG A 7 5.81 -20.29 3.59
N GLU A 8 6.27 -20.69 4.77
CA GLU A 8 5.44 -21.18 5.88
C GLU A 8 4.91 -20.00 6.72
N TYR A 9 4.12 -19.12 6.09
CA TYR A 9 3.73 -17.82 6.66
C TYR A 9 2.85 -17.93 7.91
N GLU A 10 1.94 -18.91 7.95
CA GLU A 10 1.07 -19.16 9.09
C GLU A 10 1.87 -19.61 10.32
N LYS A 11 2.99 -20.32 10.12
CA LYS A 11 3.91 -20.70 11.21
C LYS A 11 4.82 -19.55 11.62
N ALA A 12 5.20 -18.69 10.68
CA ALA A 12 6.06 -17.54 10.94
C ALA A 12 5.34 -16.45 11.75
N GLN A 13 4.04 -16.23 11.53
CA GLN A 13 3.27 -15.19 12.21
C GLN A 13 3.35 -15.24 13.75
N PRO A 14 3.01 -16.34 14.45
CA PRO A 14 3.05 -16.38 15.91
C PRO A 14 4.46 -16.21 16.47
N VAL A 15 5.50 -16.60 15.71
CA VAL A 15 6.90 -16.37 16.10
C VAL A 15 7.23 -14.88 16.08
N LEU A 16 6.79 -14.16 15.05
CA LEU A 16 6.97 -12.70 14.97
C LEU A 16 6.14 -11.96 16.00
N GLU A 17 4.90 -12.38 16.25
CA GLU A 17 4.07 -11.79 17.31
C GLU A 17 4.76 -11.95 18.67
N LYS A 18 5.35 -13.13 18.95
CA LYS A 18 6.15 -13.31 20.16
C LYS A 18 7.40 -12.43 20.15
N ALA A 19 8.11 -12.34 19.03
CA ALA A 19 9.28 -11.47 18.90
C ALA A 19 8.93 -10.00 19.15
N LEU A 20 7.76 -9.53 18.69
CA LEU A 20 7.26 -8.18 18.93
C LEU A 20 7.09 -7.90 20.43
N THR A 21 6.59 -8.87 21.21
CA THR A 21 6.48 -8.75 22.68
C THR A 21 7.82 -8.72 23.41
N LEU A 22 8.88 -9.24 22.77
CA LEU A 22 10.22 -9.33 23.34
C LEU A 22 11.14 -8.19 22.85
N ALA A 23 10.70 -7.39 21.87
CA ALA A 23 11.48 -6.30 21.33
C ALA A 23 11.66 -5.17 22.36
N GLU A 24 12.92 -4.77 22.56
CA GLU A 24 13.34 -3.88 23.65
C GLU A 24 13.32 -2.41 23.24
N ASN A 25 13.33 -2.12 21.93
CA ASN A 25 13.37 -0.76 21.40
C ASN A 25 12.57 -0.63 20.10
N ASP A 26 12.33 0.62 19.69
CA ASP A 26 11.49 0.93 18.55
C ASP A 26 12.06 0.43 17.22
N LYS A 27 13.39 0.37 17.07
CA LYS A 27 14.05 -0.19 15.88
C LYS A 27 13.75 -1.68 15.73
N GLN A 28 13.91 -2.45 16.81
CA GLN A 28 13.56 -3.88 16.82
C GLN A 28 12.06 -4.10 16.59
N LYS A 29 11.19 -3.27 17.17
CA LYS A 29 9.74 -3.34 16.91
C LYS A 29 9.43 -3.03 15.45
N ALA A 30 10.08 -2.03 14.86
CA ALA A 30 9.91 -1.66 13.46
C ALA A 30 10.34 -2.78 12.52
N ASP A 31 11.47 -3.44 12.79
CA ASP A 31 11.93 -4.62 12.03
C ASP A 31 10.88 -5.74 12.04
N VAL A 32 10.36 -6.07 13.24
CA VAL A 32 9.33 -7.11 13.38
C VAL A 32 8.02 -6.72 12.69
N GLN A 33 7.63 -5.45 12.76
CA GLN A 33 6.43 -4.94 12.09
C GLN A 33 6.55 -5.00 10.55
N ILE A 34 7.72 -4.74 9.97
CA ILE A 34 7.96 -4.95 8.54
C ILE A 34 7.78 -6.42 8.17
N ASP A 35 8.32 -7.34 8.95
CA ASP A 35 8.19 -8.77 8.67
C ASP A 35 6.74 -9.25 8.81
N LEU A 36 6.00 -8.76 9.80
CA LEU A 36 4.55 -9.00 9.93
C LEU A 36 3.79 -8.44 8.73
N ALA A 37 4.14 -7.24 8.27
CA ALA A 37 3.53 -6.63 7.09
C ALA A 37 3.71 -7.50 5.84
N LYS A 38 4.93 -8.03 5.63
CA LYS A 38 5.23 -8.95 4.53
C LYS A 38 4.42 -10.24 4.66
N ILE A 39 4.35 -10.84 5.85
CA ILE A 39 3.55 -12.05 6.09
C ILE A 39 2.07 -11.81 5.79
N HIS A 40 1.50 -10.73 6.33
CA HIS A 40 0.11 -10.39 6.09
C HIS A 40 -0.18 -10.16 4.60
N SER A 41 0.76 -9.54 3.87
CA SER A 41 0.66 -9.38 2.42
C SER A 41 0.60 -10.72 1.71
N GLN A 42 1.50 -11.65 2.05
CA GLN A 42 1.53 -13.00 1.46
C GLN A 42 0.29 -13.84 1.79
N LEU A 43 -0.31 -13.62 2.97
CA LEU A 43 -1.57 -14.25 3.39
C LEU A 43 -2.82 -13.53 2.85
N GLY A 44 -2.68 -12.51 2.00
CA GLY A 44 -3.80 -11.74 1.45
C GLY A 44 -4.51 -10.83 2.46
N ARG A 45 -3.97 -10.65 3.66
CA ARG A 45 -4.53 -9.82 4.73
C ARG A 45 -4.10 -8.35 4.54
N LYS A 46 -4.53 -7.74 3.44
CA LYS A 46 -4.02 -6.45 2.93
C LYS A 46 -4.13 -5.29 3.92
N SER A 47 -5.26 -5.17 4.64
CA SER A 47 -5.43 -4.14 5.66
C SER A 47 -4.45 -4.29 6.83
N ALA A 48 -4.26 -5.53 7.31
CA ALA A 48 -3.30 -5.82 8.39
C ALA A 48 -1.85 -5.58 7.92
N ALA A 49 -1.54 -5.94 6.67
CA ALA A 49 -0.24 -5.69 6.05
C ALA A 49 0.08 -4.18 6.01
N ARG A 50 -0.88 -3.37 5.56
CA ARG A 50 -0.74 -1.91 5.56
C ARG A 50 -0.52 -1.36 6.97
N SER A 51 -1.36 -1.76 7.94
CA SER A 51 -1.26 -1.25 9.31
C SER A 51 0.10 -1.56 9.94
N ALA A 52 0.61 -2.79 9.76
CA ALA A 52 1.94 -3.17 10.24
C ALA A 52 3.06 -2.36 9.55
N ALA A 53 2.98 -2.14 8.23
CA ALA A 53 3.96 -1.32 7.51
C ALA A 53 3.94 0.16 7.96
N GLN A 54 2.76 0.74 8.15
CA GLN A 54 2.62 2.11 8.65
C GLN A 54 3.19 2.24 10.06
N GLU A 55 2.95 1.26 10.92
CA GLU A 55 3.50 1.22 12.27
C GLU A 55 5.03 1.10 12.25
N ALA A 56 5.60 0.27 11.39
CA ALA A 56 7.05 0.19 11.22
C ALA A 56 7.67 1.53 10.84
N ALA A 57 7.11 2.24 9.86
CA ALA A 57 7.58 3.55 9.44
C ALA A 57 7.37 4.65 10.51
N ARG A 58 6.41 4.47 11.41
CA ARG A 58 6.17 5.37 12.55
C ARG A 58 7.23 5.17 13.64
N LEU A 59 7.60 3.93 13.89
CA LEU A 59 8.58 3.53 14.91
C LEU A 59 10.02 3.87 14.49
N ASP A 60 10.36 3.63 13.21
CA ASP A 60 11.69 3.90 12.67
C ASP A 60 11.58 4.50 11.26
N SER A 61 12.07 5.72 11.10
CA SER A 61 12.02 6.44 9.83
C SER A 61 12.88 5.78 8.75
N GLU A 62 13.91 4.99 9.11
CA GLU A 62 14.70 4.19 8.16
C GLU A 62 13.83 3.16 7.43
N LYS A 63 12.70 2.75 8.02
CA LYS A 63 11.75 1.80 7.41
C LYS A 63 10.76 2.45 6.46
N THR A 64 10.74 3.78 6.35
CA THR A 64 9.77 4.49 5.49
C THR A 64 9.83 4.01 4.05
N ALA A 65 11.02 3.89 3.47
CA ALA A 65 11.18 3.47 2.07
C ALA A 65 10.63 2.06 1.82
N GLU A 66 10.95 1.11 2.71
CA GLU A 66 10.48 -0.28 2.61
C GLU A 66 8.98 -0.40 2.87
N ALA A 67 8.48 0.21 3.95
CA ALA A 67 7.08 0.18 4.35
C ALA A 67 6.17 0.76 3.25
N TYR A 68 6.49 1.96 2.76
CA TYR A 68 5.64 2.62 1.77
C TYR A 68 5.77 2.01 0.38
N SER A 69 6.91 1.37 0.05
CA SER A 69 6.99 0.53 -1.15
C SER A 69 6.04 -0.66 -1.06
N LEU A 70 6.00 -1.36 0.08
CA LEU A 70 5.05 -2.45 0.30
C LEU A 70 3.59 -1.98 0.17
N ILE A 71 3.24 -0.85 0.79
CA ILE A 71 1.89 -0.25 0.70
C ILE A 71 1.55 0.10 -0.75
N GLY A 72 2.49 0.71 -1.48
CA GLY A 72 2.32 1.01 -2.91
C GLY A 72 2.00 -0.25 -3.72
N TYR A 73 2.75 -1.35 -3.52
CA TYR A 73 2.46 -2.62 -4.19
C TYR A 73 1.11 -3.23 -3.79
N LEU A 74 0.72 -3.12 -2.52
CA LEU A 74 -0.61 -3.54 -2.06
C LEU A 74 -1.71 -2.77 -2.80
N TYR A 75 -1.57 -1.45 -2.92
CA TYR A 75 -2.54 -0.59 -3.62
C TYR A 75 -2.55 -0.83 -5.13
N MET A 76 -1.40 -1.08 -5.77
CA MET A 76 -1.33 -1.51 -7.17
C MET A 76 -2.13 -2.79 -7.44
N GLY A 77 -2.15 -3.70 -6.48
CA GLY A 77 -2.91 -4.96 -6.54
C GLY A 77 -4.37 -4.84 -6.10
N ALA A 78 -4.85 -3.66 -5.71
CA ALA A 78 -6.21 -3.47 -5.18
C ALA A 78 -7.28 -3.35 -6.26
N PHE A 79 -6.91 -3.02 -7.50
CA PHE A 79 -7.85 -2.66 -8.56
C PHE A 79 -8.96 -3.69 -8.77
N ASN A 80 -8.63 -4.97 -8.91
CA ASN A 80 -9.65 -6.00 -9.16
C ASN A 80 -10.57 -6.25 -7.96
N ASP A 81 -10.12 -5.96 -6.74
CA ASP A 81 -10.95 -6.12 -5.54
C ASP A 81 -11.87 -4.91 -5.32
N CYS A 82 -11.44 -3.74 -5.78
CA CYS A 82 -12.06 -2.47 -5.41
C CYS A 82 -12.80 -1.78 -6.55
N LYS A 83 -12.62 -2.21 -7.81
CA LYS A 83 -13.36 -1.65 -8.96
C LYS A 83 -14.85 -1.97 -8.85
N GLY A 84 -15.69 -0.94 -9.03
CA GLY A 84 -17.15 -1.07 -9.13
C GLY A 84 -17.64 -1.15 -10.57
N GLY A 85 -16.88 -0.65 -11.55
CA GLY A 85 -17.25 -0.64 -12.97
C GLY A 85 -18.15 0.53 -13.39
N GLU A 86 -18.46 1.45 -12.47
CA GLU A 86 -19.38 2.57 -12.71
C GLU A 86 -18.66 3.90 -12.99
N SER A 87 -17.51 4.13 -12.34
CA SER A 87 -16.71 5.34 -12.53
C SER A 87 -15.24 4.96 -12.66
N ARG A 88 -14.66 5.33 -13.80
CA ARG A 88 -13.24 5.26 -14.11
C ARG A 88 -12.43 6.02 -13.09
N ALA A 89 -12.82 7.25 -12.75
CA ALA A 89 -12.12 8.07 -11.76
C ALA A 89 -12.06 7.36 -10.39
N LYS A 90 -13.17 6.76 -9.97
CA LYS A 90 -13.26 5.99 -8.72
C LYS A 90 -12.42 4.72 -8.79
N ASP A 91 -12.61 3.89 -9.80
CA ASP A 91 -11.95 2.60 -9.94
C ASP A 91 -10.43 2.74 -10.04
N TYR A 92 -9.96 3.80 -10.71
CA TYR A 92 -8.54 4.04 -10.96
C TYR A 92 -7.87 4.86 -9.85
N SER A 93 -8.63 5.37 -8.88
CA SER A 93 -8.12 6.14 -7.74
C SER A 93 -7.13 5.36 -6.87
N VAL A 94 -7.23 4.02 -6.82
CA VAL A 94 -6.28 3.16 -6.09
C VAL A 94 -4.85 3.25 -6.66
N PHE A 95 -4.70 3.55 -7.95
CA PHE A 95 -3.38 3.76 -8.56
C PHE A 95 -2.78 5.10 -8.14
N ILE A 96 -3.61 6.12 -7.92
CA ILE A 96 -3.16 7.39 -7.36
C ILE A 96 -2.71 7.20 -5.91
N ALA A 97 -3.45 6.41 -5.13
CA ALA A 97 -3.03 6.04 -3.77
C ALA A 97 -1.69 5.29 -3.79
N ALA A 98 -1.52 4.36 -4.72
CA ALA A 98 -0.25 3.64 -4.91
C ALA A 98 0.90 4.59 -5.25
N TYR A 99 0.67 5.55 -6.16
CA TYR A 99 1.66 6.57 -6.51
C TYR A 99 2.10 7.38 -5.29
N ASN A 100 1.16 7.84 -4.47
CA ASN A 100 1.46 8.62 -3.26
C ASN A 100 2.29 7.80 -2.26
N ALA A 101 1.99 6.51 -2.11
CA ALA A 101 2.78 5.61 -1.29
C ALA A 101 4.20 5.44 -1.86
N PHE A 102 4.35 5.16 -3.16
CA PHE A 102 5.68 5.06 -3.78
C PHE A 102 6.47 6.36 -3.72
N GLN A 103 5.81 7.51 -3.84
CA GLN A 103 6.44 8.82 -3.67
C GLN A 103 7.01 8.97 -2.26
N ARG A 104 6.22 8.62 -1.22
CA ARG A 104 6.71 8.63 0.16
C ARG A 104 7.84 7.62 0.40
N ALA A 105 7.87 6.54 -0.37
CA ALA A 105 8.94 5.55 -0.33
C ALA A 105 10.23 5.98 -1.07
N GLY A 106 10.17 7.02 -1.92
CA GLY A 106 11.24 7.33 -2.86
C GLY A 106 11.39 6.32 -4.01
N ASN A 107 10.35 5.52 -4.28
CA ASN A 107 10.36 4.47 -5.31
C ASN A 107 9.89 5.02 -6.66
N SER A 108 10.83 5.53 -7.46
CA SER A 108 10.56 6.17 -8.76
C SER A 108 9.96 5.22 -9.80
N ASP A 109 10.37 3.95 -9.82
CA ASP A 109 9.82 2.93 -10.71
C ASP A 109 8.35 2.66 -10.40
N GLY A 110 8.02 2.47 -9.12
CA GLY A 110 6.63 2.29 -8.66
C GLY A 110 5.76 3.51 -8.98
N MET A 111 6.30 4.72 -8.81
CA MET A 111 5.61 5.96 -9.21
C MET A 111 5.30 5.98 -10.71
N ARG A 112 6.27 5.68 -11.57
CA ARG A 112 6.07 5.63 -13.03
C ARG A 112 4.97 4.64 -13.39
N ASP A 113 5.05 3.42 -12.84
CA ASP A 113 4.12 2.34 -13.16
C ASP A 113 2.70 2.63 -12.67
N ALA A 114 2.56 3.27 -11.50
CA ALA A 114 1.28 3.72 -10.98
C ALA A 114 0.69 4.87 -11.84
N ARG A 115 1.50 5.87 -12.19
CA ARG A 115 1.07 7.03 -12.98
C ARG A 115 0.58 6.64 -14.37
N ALA A 116 1.20 5.64 -15.00
CA ALA A 116 0.76 5.12 -16.30
C ALA A 116 -0.70 4.60 -16.28
N ARG A 117 -1.20 4.24 -15.10
CA ARG A 117 -2.55 3.73 -14.86
C ARG A 117 -3.51 4.80 -14.35
N PHE A 118 -3.13 6.08 -14.30
CA PHE A 118 -4.08 7.14 -13.95
C PHE A 118 -5.14 7.28 -15.05
N PRO A 119 -6.34 7.81 -14.74
CA PRO A 119 -7.30 8.16 -15.77
C PRO A 119 -6.71 9.22 -16.73
N SER A 120 -7.18 9.26 -17.98
CA SER A 120 -6.90 10.38 -18.89
C SER A 120 -7.76 11.60 -18.55
N LYS A 121 -7.35 12.77 -19.05
CA LYS A 121 -8.17 13.99 -19.01
C LYS A 121 -9.56 13.78 -19.60
N GLU A 122 -9.65 13.09 -20.73
CA GLU A 122 -10.92 12.78 -21.41
C GLU A 122 -11.80 11.86 -20.56
N GLU A 123 -11.25 10.79 -19.99
CA GLU A 123 -11.99 9.88 -19.09
C GLU A 123 -12.57 10.62 -17.88
N LEU A 124 -11.82 11.56 -17.29
CA LEU A 124 -12.35 12.39 -16.20
C LEU A 124 -13.44 13.35 -16.70
N PHE A 125 -13.22 14.01 -17.83
CA PHE A 125 -14.18 14.96 -18.39
C PHE A 125 -15.53 14.31 -18.73
N THR A 126 -15.54 13.10 -19.30
CA THR A 126 -16.77 12.34 -19.58
C THR A 126 -17.58 12.06 -18.31
N GLU A 127 -16.93 11.97 -17.15
CA GLU A 127 -17.58 11.80 -15.84
C GLU A 127 -17.90 13.12 -15.14
N GLY A 128 -17.70 14.26 -15.81
CA GLY A 128 -17.87 15.58 -15.20
C GLY A 128 -16.88 15.86 -14.07
N LYS A 129 -15.70 15.24 -14.11
CA LYS A 129 -14.62 15.36 -13.13
C LYS A 129 -13.41 16.06 -13.72
N MET A 130 -12.58 16.63 -12.87
CA MET A 130 -11.31 17.23 -13.25
C MET A 130 -10.16 16.90 -12.31
N ALA A 131 -8.93 17.02 -12.82
CA ALA A 131 -7.74 16.93 -11.99
C ALA A 131 -7.75 18.01 -10.90
N GLY A 132 -7.26 17.67 -9.71
CA GLY A 132 -7.30 18.52 -8.51
C GLY A 132 -8.49 18.23 -7.58
N GLU A 133 -9.54 17.57 -8.06
CA GLU A 133 -10.63 17.12 -7.19
C GLU A 133 -10.18 16.02 -6.23
N SER A 134 -10.75 16.00 -5.02
CA SER A 134 -10.53 14.92 -4.06
C SER A 134 -11.55 13.80 -4.25
N ILE A 135 -11.09 12.55 -4.21
CA ILE A 135 -11.94 11.37 -4.25
C ILE A 135 -11.46 10.34 -3.23
N SER A 136 -12.40 9.69 -2.53
CA SER A 136 -12.06 8.51 -1.71
C SER A 136 -11.87 7.31 -2.62
N THR A 137 -10.85 6.49 -2.35
CA THR A 137 -10.66 5.18 -2.99
C THR A 137 -11.71 4.16 -2.55
N GLY A 138 -12.27 4.31 -1.33
CA GLY A 138 -13.18 3.33 -0.73
C GLY A 138 -12.52 1.95 -0.56
N CYS A 139 -13.34 0.89 -0.44
CA CYS A 139 -12.86 -0.48 -0.29
C CYS A 139 -11.92 -0.61 0.94
N TRP A 140 -11.07 -1.64 0.99
CA TRP A 140 -10.08 -1.78 2.06
C TRP A 140 -8.94 -0.75 1.97
N VAL A 141 -8.74 -0.12 0.80
CA VAL A 141 -7.74 0.93 0.57
C VAL A 141 -8.10 2.18 1.37
N GLY A 142 -9.33 2.69 1.29
CA GLY A 142 -9.83 3.73 2.20
C GLY A 142 -9.05 5.06 2.23
N GLU A 143 -8.11 5.28 1.30
CA GLU A 143 -7.36 6.53 1.14
C GLU A 143 -8.24 7.59 0.47
N THR A 144 -7.96 8.86 0.75
CA THR A 144 -8.45 10.00 -0.04
C THR A 144 -7.31 10.51 -0.91
N VAL A 145 -7.56 10.62 -2.21
CA VAL A 145 -6.55 11.03 -3.19
C VAL A 145 -7.02 12.22 -4.00
N THR A 146 -6.06 12.99 -4.50
CA THR A 146 -6.32 14.07 -5.45
C THR A 146 -6.24 13.51 -6.86
N LEU A 147 -7.31 13.67 -7.65
CA LEU A 147 -7.36 13.24 -9.04
C LEU A 147 -6.24 13.90 -9.84
N ALA A 148 -5.54 13.07 -10.59
CA ALA A 148 -4.47 13.45 -11.49
C ALA A 148 -4.55 12.56 -12.73
N THR A 149 -4.01 13.06 -13.84
CA THR A 149 -4.09 12.38 -15.14
C THR A 149 -2.73 11.85 -15.57
N ARG A 150 -2.76 10.81 -16.42
CA ARG A 150 -1.55 10.30 -17.07
C ARG A 150 -1.05 11.23 -18.18
N ASP A 151 -1.94 12.02 -18.77
CA ASP A 151 -1.74 12.92 -19.92
C ASP A 151 -2.05 14.40 -19.60
#